data_AF-A0A3C2CJJ1-F1
#
_entry.id   AF-A0A3C2CJJ1-F1
#
_cell.length_a   1.000
_cell.length_b   1.000
_cell.length_c   1.000
_cell.angle_alpha   90.00
_cell.angle_beta   90.00
_cell.angle_gamma   90.00
#
_symmetry.space_group_name_H-M   'P 1'
#
loop_
_entity.id
_entity.type
_entity.pdbx_description
1 polymer ?
#
loop_
_entity_poly.entity_id
_entity_poly.type
_entity_poly.pdbx_seq_one_letter_code
_entity_poly.pdbx_strand_id
1 'polypeptide(L)' 'MSEFLRNWLTVLIFGGVGILLVSVFLGLGSLLRPSRDTPQKRINYESGVDPQGDMWSQANIRYYVFA' A
#
# COMPACT_ATOMS: atom_id res chain seq x y z
N MET A 1 -3.78 28.64 -24.32
CA MET A 1 -3.62 27.84 -23.09
C MET A 1 -2.76 28.64 -22.12
N SER A 2 -3.28 28.99 -20.93
CA SER A 2 -2.53 29.77 -19.94
C SER A 2 -1.38 28.97 -19.34
N GLU A 3 -0.33 29.66 -18.88
CA GLU A 3 0.81 29.04 -18.19
C GLU A 3 0.36 28.29 -16.93
N PHE A 4 -0.53 28.90 -16.15
CA PHE A 4 -1.15 28.29 -14.97
C PHE A 4 -1.74 26.90 -15.27
N LEU A 5 -2.52 26.77 -16.34
CA LEU A 5 -3.15 25.50 -16.71
C LEU A 5 -2.11 24.47 -17.18
N ARG A 6 -1.05 24.89 -17.87
CA ARG A 6 0.05 24.00 -18.26
C ARG A 6 0.79 23.45 -17.05
N ASN A 7 1.06 24.28 -16.03
CA ASN A 7 1.79 23.86 -14.82
C ASN A 7 0.99 22.82 -14.02
N TRP A 8 -0.31 23.05 -13.79
CA TRP A 8 -1.16 22.08 -13.11
C TRP A 8 -1.36 20.79 -13.90
N LEU A 9 -1.47 20.87 -15.23
CA LEU A 9 -1.53 19.69 -16.08
C LEU A 9 -0.25 18.85 -15.97
N THR A 10 0.92 19.48 -15.91
CA THR A 10 2.20 18.78 -15.69
C THR A 10 2.21 18.04 -14.35
N VAL A 11 1.75 18.66 -13.27
CA VAL A 11 1.68 18.01 -11.94
C VAL A 11 0.76 16.78 -11.99
N LEU A 12 -0.41 16.91 -12.61
CA LEU A 12 -1.36 15.81 -12.74
C LEU A 12 -0.79 14.66 -13.58
N ILE A 13 -0.16 14.97 -14.72
CA ILE A 13 0.47 13.96 -15.57
C ILE A 13 1.60 13.27 -14.80
N PHE A 14 2.45 14.02 -14.10
CA PHE A 14 3.56 13.45 -13.35
C PHE A 14 3.08 12.52 -12.24
N GLY A 15 2.10 12.95 -11.43
CA GLY A 15 1.47 12.10 -10.42
C GLY A 15 0.80 10.86 -11.03
N GLY A 16 0.08 11.04 -12.15
CA GLY A 16 -0.57 9.96 -12.88
C GLY A 16 0.43 8.93 -13.43
N VAL A 17 1.55 9.37 -14.00
CA VAL A 17 2.64 8.50 -14.47
C VAL A 17 3.26 7.75 -13.30
N GLY A 18 3.45 8.39 -12.14
CA GLY A 18 3.96 7.73 -10.94
C GLY A 18 3.04 6.59 -10.45
N ILE A 19 1.72 6.86 -10.36
CA ILE A 19 0.72 5.84 -10.00
C ILE A 19 0.70 4.71 -11.04
N LEU A 20 0.73 5.05 -12.32
CA LEU A 20 0.73 4.09 -13.42
C LEU A 20 1.94 3.18 -13.34
N LEU A 21 3.14 3.73 -13.13
CA LEU A 21 4.38 2.97 -13.03
C LEU A 21 4.31 1.92 -11.92
N VAL A 22 3.93 2.33 -10.70
CA VAL A 22 3.81 1.42 -9.55
C VAL A 22 2.75 0.34 -9.82
N SER A 23 1.60 0.74 -10.36
CA SER A 23 0.50 -0.18 -10.69
C SER A 23 0.90 -1.21 -11.73
N VAL A 24 1.66 -0.81 -12.75
CA VAL A 24 2.18 -1.73 -13.79
C VAL A 24 3.12 -2.76 -13.17
N PHE A 25 4.06 -2.35 -12.32
CA PHE A 25 4.98 -3.31 -11.69
C PHE A 25 4.27 -4.26 -10.72
N LEU A 26 3.34 -3.76 -9.89
CA LEU A 26 2.53 -4.61 -9.02
C LEU A 26 1.64 -5.55 -9.83
N GLY A 27 1.05 -5.07 -10.94
CA GLY A 27 0.23 -5.85 -11.85
C GLY A 27 1.01 -6.97 -12.53
N LEU A 28 2.19 -6.67 -13.07
CA LEU A 28 3.09 -7.67 -13.65
C LEU A 28 3.53 -8.69 -12.61
N GLY A 29 3.91 -8.25 -11.40
CA GLY A 29 4.27 -9.16 -10.31
C GLY A 29 3.11 -10.07 -9.91
N SER A 30 1.88 -9.56 -9.87
CA SER A 30 0.68 -10.35 -9.59
C SER A 30 0.37 -11.35 -10.72
N LEU A 31 0.58 -10.96 -11.98
CA LEU A 31 0.32 -11.79 -13.16
C LEU A 31 1.34 -12.92 -13.33
N LEU A 32 2.62 -12.64 -13.07
CA LEU A 32 3.71 -13.59 -13.31
C LEU A 32 3.97 -14.54 -12.13
N ARG A 33 3.64 -14.15 -10.90
CA ARG A 33 3.96 -14.97 -9.71
C ARG A 33 3.14 -16.27 -9.67
N PRO A 34 3.72 -17.37 -9.19
CA PRO A 34 2.95 -18.55 -8.81
C PRO A 34 1.96 -18.21 -7.68
N SER A 35 0.67 -18.43 -7.92
CA SER A 35 -0.37 -18.28 -6.90
C SER A 35 -0.77 -19.63 -6.33
N ARG A 36 -0.55 -19.84 -5.02
CA ARG A 36 -1.02 -21.00 -4.28
C ARG A 36 -1.62 -20.52 -2.97
N ASP A 37 -2.93 -20.38 -2.98
CA ASP A 37 -3.69 -19.92 -1.84
C ASP A 37 -3.87 -21.06 -0.82
N THR A 38 -3.43 -20.83 0.42
CA THR A 38 -3.64 -21.75 1.52
C THR A 38 -3.97 -20.94 2.78
N PRO A 39 -4.84 -21.45 3.67
CA PRO A 39 -5.16 -20.75 4.92
C PRO A 39 -3.91 -20.39 5.75
N GLN A 40 -2.90 -21.27 5.77
CA GLN A 40 -1.64 -21.06 6.49
C GLN A 40 -0.79 -19.92 5.93
N LYS A 41 -0.94 -19.54 4.65
CA LYS A 41 -0.24 -18.36 4.09
C LYS A 41 -0.94 -17.04 4.43
N ARG A 42 -2.19 -17.11 4.89
CA ARG A 42 -3.02 -15.96 5.26
C ARG A 42 -3.04 -15.72 6.78
N ILE A 43 -2.45 -16.62 7.56
CA ILE A 43 -2.31 -16.44 9.00
C ILE A 43 -1.21 -15.40 9.28
N ASN A 44 -1.42 -14.56 10.29
CA ASN A 44 -0.40 -13.61 10.71
C ASN A 44 0.82 -14.35 11.30
N TYR A 45 2.01 -13.80 11.08
CA TYR A 45 3.23 -14.35 11.66
C TYR A 45 3.30 -14.07 13.16
N GLU A 46 3.51 -15.11 13.97
CA GLU A 46 3.68 -15.01 15.43
C GLU A 46 4.81 -15.95 15.90
N SER A 47 6.08 -15.58 15.71
CA SER A 47 7.28 -16.22 16.30
C SER A 47 7.32 -17.76 16.45
N GLY A 48 6.66 -18.51 15.56
CA GLY A 48 6.59 -19.97 15.59
C GLY A 48 5.40 -20.59 16.34
N VAL A 49 4.45 -19.79 16.81
CA VAL A 49 3.17 -20.22 17.42
C VAL A 49 1.99 -19.66 16.64
N ASP A 50 0.78 -20.14 16.96
CA ASP A 50 -0.43 -19.58 16.37
C ASP A 50 -0.68 -18.18 16.95
N PRO A 51 -1.02 -17.18 16.11
CA PRO A 51 -1.35 -15.84 16.59
C PRO A 51 -2.60 -15.88 17.46
N GLN A 52 -2.50 -15.30 18.66
CA GLN A 52 -3.58 -15.29 19.65
C GLN A 52 -3.97 -13.85 20.00
N GLY A 53 -5.27 -13.64 20.21
CA GLY A 53 -5.85 -12.38 20.67
C GLY A 53 -6.29 -11.44 19.55
N ASP A 54 -7.29 -10.62 19.85
CA ASP A 54 -7.54 -9.40 19.08
C ASP A 54 -6.45 -8.39 19.48
N MET A 55 -5.84 -7.68 18.54
CA MET A 55 -4.88 -6.59 18.81
C MET A 55 -5.54 -5.45 19.61
N TRP A 56 -5.82 -5.66 20.89
CA TRP A 56 -6.31 -4.64 21.82
C TRP A 56 -5.11 -3.94 22.47
N SER A 57 -4.31 -3.30 21.62
CA SER A 57 -3.38 -2.28 22.11
C SER A 57 -4.11 -0.95 22.15
N GLN A 58 -3.96 -0.20 23.25
CA GLN A 58 -4.54 1.12 23.35
C GLN A 58 -3.87 2.05 22.30
N ALA A 59 -4.68 2.64 21.42
CA ALA A 59 -4.20 3.70 20.55
C ALA A 59 -3.73 4.87 21.42
N ASN A 60 -2.42 5.11 21.45
CA ASN A 60 -1.83 6.12 22.32
C ASN A 60 -2.05 7.52 21.72
N ILE A 61 -2.56 8.47 22.52
CA ILE A 61 -2.84 9.85 22.10
C ILE A 61 -1.61 10.57 21.54
N ARG A 62 -0.39 10.15 21.93
CA ARG A 62 0.87 10.73 21.42
C ARG A 62 0.95 10.72 19.90
N TYR A 63 0.38 9.71 19.23
CA TYR A 63 0.41 9.66 17.76
C TYR A 63 -0.48 10.72 17.11
N TYR A 64 -1.50 11.22 17.81
CA TYR A 64 -2.34 12.33 17.37
C TYR A 64 -1.67 13.68 17.63
N VAL A 65 -1.02 13.86 18.78
CA VAL A 65 -0.42 15.15 19.17
C VAL A 65 0.70 15.60 18.22
N PHE A 66 1.43 14.65 17.63
CA PHE A 66 2.55 14.94 16.73
C PHE A 66 2.20 14.93 15.23
N ALA A 67 1.01 14.44 14.85
CA ALA A 67 0.58 14.36 13.46
C ALA A 67 0.08 15.72 12.95
#